data_AF-A0A6P2AUU0-F1
#
_entry.id   AF-A0A6P2AUU0-F1
#
_cell.length_a   1.000
_cell.length_b   1.000
_cell.length_c   1.000
_cell.angle_alpha   90.00
_cell.angle_beta   90.00
_cell.angle_gamma   90.00
#
_symmetry.space_group_name_H-M   'P 1'
#
loop_
_entity.id
_entity.type
_entity.pdbx_description
1 polymer ?
#
loop_
_entity_poly.entity_id
_entity_poly.type
_entity_poly.pdbx_seq_one_letter_code
_entity_poly.pdbx_strand_id
1 'polypeptide(L)' 'MATVTETLRHEVERCGQTRYAISKETGVPQAVLSRFVAGGHGLRSDNIDRLCDYLGLSLVKKPAKRAKGR' A
#
# COMPACT_ATOMS: atom_id res chain seq x y z
N MET A 1 -7.54 12.19 -5.62
CA MET A 1 -7.71 11.34 -4.42
C MET A 1 -6.75 10.19 -4.59
N ALA A 2 -5.86 9.93 -3.63
CA ALA A 2 -4.99 8.76 -3.74
C ALA A 2 -5.85 7.49 -3.65
N THR A 3 -5.67 6.60 -4.60
CA THR A 3 -6.20 5.23 -4.60
C THR A 3 -5.38 4.37 -3.63
N VAL A 4 -5.91 3.20 -3.25
CA VAL A 4 -5.23 2.28 -2.32
C VAL A 4 -3.81 1.93 -2.81
N THR A 5 -3.66 1.66 -4.10
CA THR A 5 -2.37 1.30 -4.70
C THR A 5 -1.40 2.46 -4.76
N GLU A 6 -1.86 3.69 -5.00
CA GLU A 6 -1.02 4.89 -4.95
C GLU A 6 -0.53 5.19 -3.55
N THR A 7 -1.42 5.13 -2.55
CA THR A 7 -1.04 5.30 -1.14
C THR A 7 -0.01 4.25 -0.74
N LEU A 8 -0.28 2.97 -1.02
CA LEU A 8 0.64 1.90 -0.64
C LEU A 8 2.01 2.04 -1.33
N ARG A 9 2.04 2.43 -2.61
CA ARG A 9 3.30 2.69 -3.33
C ARG A 9 4.10 3.79 -2.67
N HIS A 10 3.44 4.89 -2.34
CA HIS A 10 4.05 6.05 -1.73
C HIS A 10 4.60 5.76 -0.34
N GLU A 11 3.88 4.98 0.47
CA GLU A 11 4.34 4.56 1.79
C GLU A 11 5.53 3.59 1.70
N VAL A 12 5.55 2.68 0.73
CA VAL A 12 6.71 1.82 0.44
C VAL A 12 7.93 2.66 0.07
N GLU A 13 7.78 3.75 -0.70
CA GLU A 13 8.88 4.63 -1.06
C GLU A 13 9.35 5.52 0.11
N ARG A 14 8.44 5.90 1.02
CA ARG A 14 8.71 6.82 2.13
C ARG A 14 9.13 6.14 3.43
N CYS A 15 8.89 4.84 3.59
CA CYS A 15 9.26 4.10 4.81
C CYS A 15 10.78 4.05 5.08
N GLY A 16 11.62 4.52 4.13
CA GLY A 16 13.07 4.60 4.30
C GLY A 16 13.79 3.26 4.25
N GLN A 17 13.07 2.18 3.97
CA GLN A 17 13.61 0.83 3.93
C GLN A 17 13.82 0.35 2.50
N THR A 18 14.83 -0.49 2.32
CA THR A 18 15.07 -1.12 1.03
C THR A 18 13.97 -2.13 0.72
N ARG A 19 13.63 -2.30 -0.56
CA ARG A 19 12.69 -3.35 -1.00
C ARG A 19 13.11 -4.76 -0.53
N TYR A 20 14.41 -4.97 -0.35
CA TYR A 20 14.96 -6.21 0.21
C TYR A 20 14.60 -6.39 1.69
N ALA A 21 14.74 -5.34 2.51
CA ALA A 21 14.34 -5.38 3.92
C ALA A 21 12.84 -5.64 4.07
N ILE A 22 12.01 -4.91 3.31
CA ILE A 22 10.56 -5.13 3.27
C ILE A 22 10.25 -6.57 2.86
N SER A 23 10.95 -7.11 1.87
CA SER A 23 10.76 -8.50 1.41
C SER A 23 11.05 -9.52 2.51
N LYS A 24 12.09 -9.29 3.33
CA LYS A 24 12.46 -10.18 4.43
C LYS A 24 11.45 -10.19 5.57
N GLU A 25 10.93 -9.02 5.92
CA GLU A 25 9.98 -8.89 7.02
C GLU A 25 8.56 -9.32 6.63
N THR A 26 8.12 -8.95 5.43
CA THR A 26 6.74 -9.21 4.98
C THR A 26 6.57 -10.55 4.25
N GLY A 27 7.68 -11.18 3.82
CA GLY A 27 7.65 -12.34 2.94
C GLY A 27 7.15 -12.05 1.52
N VAL A 28 6.89 -10.78 1.16
CA VAL A 28 6.53 -10.39 -0.21
C VAL A 28 7.79 -10.44 -1.07
N PRO A 29 7.81 -11.12 -2.23
CA PRO A 29 9.02 -11.20 -3.04
C PRO A 29 9.52 -9.83 -3.50
N GLN A 30 10.83 -9.58 -3.37
CA GLN A 30 11.44 -8.31 -3.79
C GLN A 30 11.12 -7.96 -5.26
N ALA A 31 11.07 -8.95 -6.15
CA ALA A 31 10.70 -8.73 -7.55
C ALA A 31 9.26 -8.20 -7.72
N VAL A 32 8.34 -8.62 -6.85
CA VAL A 32 6.96 -8.12 -6.81
C VAL A 32 6.93 -6.67 -6.31
N LEU A 33 7.67 -6.36 -5.24
CA LEU A 33 7.80 -5.00 -4.73
C LEU A 33 8.40 -4.05 -5.77
N SER A 34 9.46 -4.47 -6.46
CA SER A 34 10.10 -3.67 -7.52
C SER A 34 9.13 -3.39 -8.67
N ARG A 35 8.36 -4.38 -9.14
CA ARG A 35 7.35 -4.19 -10.20
C ARG A 35 6.19 -3.31 -9.76
N PHE A 36 5.74 -3.47 -8.52
CA PHE A 36 4.66 -2.67 -7.94
C PHE A 36 5.04 -1.18 -7.88
N VAL A 37 6.26 -0.88 -7.42
CA VAL A 37 6.78 0.48 -7.32
C VAL A 37 7.08 1.07 -8.70
N ALA A 38 7.71 0.30 -9.61
CA ALA A 38 8.15 0.80 -10.90
C ALA A 38 7.02 1.15 -11.90
N GLY A 39 5.88 0.47 -11.83
CA GLY A 39 4.89 0.61 -12.91
C GLY A 39 3.46 0.17 -12.60
N GLY A 40 3.14 -0.09 -11.33
CA GLY A 40 1.74 -0.33 -10.94
C GLY A 40 1.19 -1.70 -11.30
N HIS A 41 2.04 -2.72 -11.45
CA HIS A 41 1.56 -4.10 -11.48
C HIS A 41 0.76 -4.41 -10.21
N GLY A 42 -0.38 -5.07 -10.39
CA GLY A 42 -1.26 -5.43 -9.27
C GLY A 42 -0.55 -6.30 -8.25
N LEU A 43 -0.84 -6.04 -6.97
CA LEU A 43 -0.52 -6.95 -5.88
C LEU A 43 -1.71 -7.87 -5.65
N ARG A 44 -1.42 -9.09 -5.24
CA ARG A 44 -2.44 -9.97 -4.66
C ARG A 44 -2.89 -9.41 -3.30
N SER A 45 -4.12 -9.71 -2.90
CA SER A 45 -4.72 -9.20 -1.67
C SER A 45 -3.90 -9.53 -0.42
N ASP A 46 -3.37 -10.76 -0.34
CA ASP A 46 -2.49 -11.21 0.74
C ASP A 46 -1.22 -10.34 0.89
N ASN A 47 -0.61 -9.94 -0.23
CA ASN A 47 0.55 -9.05 -0.20
C ASN A 47 0.17 -7.62 0.20
N ILE A 48 -1.04 -7.17 -0.14
CA ILE A 48 -1.54 -5.85 0.27
C ILE A 48 -1.70 -5.83 1.79
N ASP A 49 -2.36 -6.84 2.37
CA ASP A 49 -2.60 -6.92 3.80
C ASP A 49 -1.27 -6.96 4.58
N ARG A 50 -0.32 -7.80 4.16
CA ARG A 50 1.02 -7.87 4.77
C ARG A 50 1.78 -6.55 4.73
N LEU A 51 1.69 -5.83 3.61
CA LEU A 51 2.33 -4.52 3.50
C LEU A 51 1.62 -3.47 4.37
N CYS A 52 0.29 -3.51 4.45
CA CYS A 52 -0.47 -2.63 5.33
C CYS A 52 -0.10 -2.86 6.80
N ASP A 53 -0.06 -4.11 7.26
CA ASP A 53 0.32 -4.46 8.62
C ASP A 53 1.75 -3.98 8.93
N TYR A 54 2.68 -4.21 8.00
CA TYR A 54 4.08 -3.82 8.15
C TYR A 54 4.29 -2.30 8.17
N LEU A 55 3.54 -1.57 7.34
CA LEU A 55 3.63 -0.11 7.23
C LEU A 55 2.73 0.63 8.24
N GLY A 56 1.97 -0.10 9.07
CA GLY A 56 1.03 0.49 10.03
C GLY A 56 -0.14 1.21 9.35
N LEU A 57 -0.58 0.74 8.19
CA LEU A 57 -1.66 1.33 7.41
C LEU A 57 -3.01 0.66 7.74
N SER A 58 -4.08 1.43 7.65
CA SER A 58 -5.45 0.93 7.88
C SER A 58 -6.43 1.48 6.86
N LEU A 59 -7.31 0.62 6.36
CA LEU A 59 -8.38 1.02 5.45
C LEU A 59 -9.55 1.62 6.25
N VAL A 60 -9.82 2.91 6.03
CA VAL A 60 -10.90 3.63 6.73
C VAL A 60 -12.01 4.04 5.77
N LYS A 61 -13.26 3.88 6.20
CA LYS A 61 -14.42 4.40 5.48
C LYS A 61 -14.46 5.92 5.63
N LYS A 62 -14.45 6.64 4.50
CA LYS A 62 -14.61 8.10 4.52
C LYS A 62 -16.00 8.47 5.07
N PRO A 63 -16.10 9.55 5.86
CA PRO A 63 -17.40 10.04 6.33
C PRO A 63 -18.28 10.37 5.13
N ALA A 64 -19.57 10.01 5.22
CA ALA A 64 -20.53 10.36 4.18
C ALA A 64 -20.54 11.89 4.01
N LYS A 65 -20.46 12.36 2.76
CA LYS A 65 -20.70 13.79 2.48
C LYS A 65 -22.11 14.09 2.96
N ARG A 66 -22.25 14.96 3.97
CA ARG A 66 -23.58 15.45 4.40
C ARG A 66 -24.27 16.00 3.16
N ALA A 67 -25.41 15.42 2.79
CA ALA A 67 -26.24 15.98 1.73
C ALA A 67 -26.58 17.41 2.15
N LYS A 68 -26.22 18.39 1.31
CA LYS A 68 -26.62 19.78 1.51
C LYS A 68 -28.16 19.77 1.51
N GLY A 69 -28.73 20.16 2.65
CA GLY A 69 -30.17 20.12 2.89
C GLY A 69 -30.95 20.81 1.77
N ARG A 70 -32.09 20.20 1.47
CA ARG A 70 -33.19 20.61 0.59
C ARG A 70 -33.47 22.10 0.54
#